data_AF-A0A3M0ZT63-F1
#
_entry.id   AF-A0A3M0ZT63-F1
#
_cell.length_a   1.000
_cell.length_b   1.000
_cell.length_c   1.000
_cell.angle_alpha   90.00
_cell.angle_beta   90.00
_cell.angle_gamma   90.00
#
_symmetry.space_group_name_H-M   'P 1'
#
loop_
_entity.id
_entity.type
_entity.pdbx_description
1 polymer ?
#
loop_
_entity_poly.entity_id
_entity_poly.type
_entity_poly.pdbx_seq_one_letter_code
_entity_poly.pdbx_strand_id
1 'polypeptide(L)'
;MIVVYKKGKYFLFYFIIFSMISSSLFSQKVYNPDYVWHNPEKVVTAEPCGECHQMEYKVWKETKHATGFKTLHRTQLAERIKERMGLKLIKRESLCLKCHYLAGIKKGQLRALSGVSCESCHGAARDWINIHNNYGKGYDYRTEPPEHKAWRIAESKARGMFRPSELYEVVANCFQCHTVPHEKLVNVGGHTTGSRDFEFVKWMDKIRHNFLQAQFDPTKTENREHSPERKRVMFVVGKAVDLEYSIRATAIAKEQGVYIKAMQRRVRNAIVQLNAINKRVALPEIEGILKIAGQVNITLNNHSNLLKAADKIRTLIKKFIKNNDGFQLASLDSLMAGIGVTKTLVTSIDTTTNIPIPSSPEKKSVVNYEKRRYIRPRSQYKTLGPSCNCHVDQNKWWATDPHYRSIDPFYNRETKNVQIAQLYGIKISEMTKGNQLCMDCHGTIVSGQESQEVLDGVSCESCHGPASEYRKPHIEGGYRVGKNLGMILLENVNIQAEVCAQCHYITDPRLISTGHPTGADFDFVAGNQKIKHWQKPIFKPEELKNAYERIKHKRGPIPQVTLVDKSRSFGSPIVSNNSPTIQPISNKVLIVPQKRELKLPPFPVLSDSTSIEQILLLLKARLELLYKKLYKE
;
A
#
# COMPACT_ATOMS: atom_id res chain seq x y z
N MET A 1 -73.09 -1.59 -32.55
CA MET A 1 -73.55 -2.96 -32.86
C MET A 1 -72.87 -3.91 -31.88
N ILE A 2 -73.54 -4.70 -31.03
CA ILE A 2 -74.95 -4.78 -30.62
C ILE A 2 -74.88 -4.97 -29.09
N VAL A 3 -75.11 -3.93 -28.28
CA VAL A 3 -76.39 -3.57 -27.61
C VAL A 3 -76.90 -4.63 -26.62
N VAL A 4 -76.99 -4.23 -25.34
CA VAL A 4 -78.21 -4.40 -24.55
C VAL A 4 -78.56 -3.03 -23.95
N TYR A 5 -79.81 -2.58 -24.16
CA TYR A 5 -80.41 -1.34 -23.65
C TYR A 5 -80.56 -1.35 -22.11
N LYS A 6 -80.81 -0.27 -21.33
CA LYS A 6 -81.36 1.08 -21.61
C LYS A 6 -81.02 2.08 -20.48
N LYS A 7 -80.86 3.37 -20.81
CA LYS A 7 -81.08 4.58 -19.98
C LYS A 7 -80.38 4.72 -18.59
N GLY A 8 -79.55 5.77 -18.46
CA GLY A 8 -79.72 6.72 -17.34
C GLY A 8 -78.46 7.32 -16.70
N LYS A 9 -78.08 8.54 -17.14
CA LYS A 9 -77.22 9.53 -16.48
C LYS A 9 -75.72 9.18 -16.25
N TYR A 10 -74.88 9.93 -16.95
CA TYR A 10 -73.46 10.12 -16.66
C TYR A 10 -73.27 10.96 -15.39
N PHE A 11 -72.27 10.64 -14.55
CA PHE A 11 -71.02 11.40 -14.32
C PHE A 11 -70.30 10.93 -13.03
N LEU A 12 -68.97 11.11 -12.98
CA LEU A 12 -68.10 10.93 -11.81
C LEU A 12 -68.05 9.51 -11.20
N PHE A 13 -66.95 8.78 -11.43
CA PHE A 13 -66.12 8.07 -10.41
C PHE A 13 -65.04 7.18 -11.07
N TYR A 14 -64.05 7.79 -11.74
CA TYR A 14 -62.83 7.08 -12.17
C TYR A 14 -61.64 8.05 -12.26
N PHE A 15 -61.22 8.58 -11.10
CA PHE A 15 -60.00 9.40 -10.98
C PHE A 15 -59.16 9.10 -9.72
N ILE A 16 -59.46 7.98 -9.04
CA ILE A 16 -58.72 7.44 -7.91
C ILE A 16 -58.51 5.94 -8.24
N ILE A 17 -57.37 5.35 -7.81
CA ILE A 17 -56.89 4.00 -8.18
C ILE A 17 -56.07 3.93 -9.50
N PHE A 18 -55.44 5.03 -9.93
CA PHE A 18 -54.27 4.96 -10.84
C PHE A 18 -53.14 5.96 -10.49
N SER A 19 -52.95 6.23 -9.18
CA SER A 19 -51.95 7.18 -8.67
C SER A 19 -51.18 6.67 -7.43
N MET A 20 -51.18 5.35 -7.14
CA MET A 20 -50.50 4.78 -5.97
C MET A 20 -49.65 3.52 -6.23
N ILE A 21 -49.21 3.29 -7.47
CA ILE A 21 -48.16 2.28 -7.78
C ILE A 21 -47.14 2.85 -8.79
N SER A 22 -46.60 4.03 -8.50
CA SER A 22 -45.53 4.67 -9.32
C SER A 22 -44.41 5.32 -8.49
N SER A 23 -44.28 4.95 -7.21
CA SER A 23 -43.43 5.63 -6.23
C SER A 23 -42.45 4.73 -5.46
N SER A 24 -41.93 3.66 -6.09
CA SER A 24 -40.84 2.85 -5.49
C SER A 24 -39.98 2.04 -6.49
N LEU A 25 -39.83 2.52 -7.74
CA LEU A 25 -38.80 2.03 -8.69
C LEU A 25 -37.71 3.07 -8.98
N PHE A 26 -37.26 3.79 -7.94
CA PHE A 26 -35.89 4.28 -7.94
C PHE A 26 -34.96 3.07 -7.81
N SER A 27 -34.54 2.54 -8.97
CA SER A 27 -33.41 1.63 -9.05
C SER A 27 -32.20 2.33 -8.44
N GLN A 28 -31.86 2.01 -7.19
CA GLN A 28 -30.63 2.46 -6.58
C GLN A 28 -29.50 1.96 -7.47
N LYS A 29 -28.79 2.90 -8.12
CA LYS A 29 -27.75 2.57 -9.07
C LYS A 29 -26.58 1.98 -8.29
N VAL A 30 -26.55 0.65 -8.15
CA VAL A 30 -25.59 -0.07 -7.32
C VAL A 30 -24.19 0.15 -7.88
N TYR A 31 -23.47 1.11 -7.32
CA TYR A 31 -22.07 1.34 -7.63
C TYR A 31 -21.26 0.12 -7.18
N ASN A 32 -20.25 -0.25 -7.97
CA ASN A 32 -19.36 -1.35 -7.58
C ASN A 32 -18.67 -0.99 -6.24
N PRO A 33 -18.95 -1.70 -5.13
CA PRO A 33 -18.36 -1.41 -3.83
C PRO A 33 -16.84 -1.65 -3.82
N ASP A 34 -16.27 -2.31 -4.82
CA ASP A 34 -14.81 -2.43 -4.99
C ASP A 34 -14.13 -1.10 -5.36
N TYR A 35 -14.87 -0.06 -5.76
CA TYR A 35 -14.30 1.20 -6.25
C TYR A 35 -14.41 2.37 -5.28
N VAL A 36 -15.29 2.33 -4.27
CA VAL A 36 -15.47 3.37 -3.24
C VAL A 36 -15.90 2.77 -1.90
N TRP A 37 -15.56 3.45 -0.79
CA TRP A 37 -16.01 3.08 0.57
C TRP A 37 -17.31 3.78 0.98
N HIS A 38 -17.63 4.91 0.35
CA HIS A 38 -18.75 5.79 0.69
C HIS A 38 -19.75 5.88 -0.47
N ASN A 39 -20.97 6.36 -0.19
CA ASN A 39 -21.95 6.63 -1.24
C ASN A 39 -21.50 7.86 -2.07
N PRO A 40 -21.21 7.71 -3.38
CA PRO A 40 -20.67 8.78 -4.23
C PRO A 40 -21.68 9.86 -4.62
N GLU A 41 -22.99 9.67 -4.36
CA GLU A 41 -24.05 10.68 -4.54
C GLU A 41 -24.23 11.57 -3.30
N LYS A 42 -23.63 11.20 -2.15
CA LYS A 42 -23.70 11.95 -0.89
C LYS A 42 -22.50 12.88 -0.68
N VAL A 43 -21.67 13.05 -1.70
CA VAL A 43 -20.40 13.79 -1.65
C VAL A 43 -20.63 15.24 -2.08
N VAL A 44 -20.16 16.19 -1.28
CA VAL A 44 -20.30 17.66 -1.52
C VAL A 44 -18.98 18.38 -1.81
N THR A 45 -17.86 17.65 -1.79
CA THR A 45 -16.47 18.12 -1.90
C THR A 45 -15.98 18.94 -0.69
N ALA A 46 -14.72 19.41 -0.75
CA ALA A 46 -14.04 19.98 0.41
C ALA A 46 -14.32 21.48 0.59
N GLU A 47 -14.79 22.13 -0.48
CA GLU A 47 -15.05 23.56 -0.55
C GLU A 47 -16.14 24.00 0.45
N PRO A 48 -17.32 23.35 0.56
CA PRO A 48 -18.32 23.69 1.58
C PRO A 48 -17.82 23.47 3.01
N CYS A 49 -16.93 22.50 3.23
CA CYS A 49 -16.29 22.33 4.54
C CYS A 49 -15.38 23.54 4.85
N GLY A 50 -14.66 24.04 3.85
CA GLY A 50 -13.72 25.15 3.97
C GLY A 50 -14.35 26.53 4.16
N GLU A 51 -15.65 26.70 3.90
CA GLU A 51 -16.38 27.94 4.19
C GLU A 51 -16.45 28.20 5.70
N CYS A 52 -16.74 27.15 6.49
CA CYS A 52 -16.76 27.21 7.96
C CYS A 52 -15.40 26.85 8.60
N HIS A 53 -14.69 25.85 8.06
CA HIS A 53 -13.42 25.33 8.59
C HIS A 53 -12.22 25.82 7.79
N GLN A 54 -12.06 27.15 7.71
CA GLN A 54 -11.06 27.79 6.84
C GLN A 54 -9.62 27.42 7.19
N MET A 55 -9.33 27.17 8.47
CA MET A 55 -7.97 26.88 8.96
C MET A 55 -7.59 25.43 8.67
N GLU A 56 -8.51 24.51 8.97
CA GLU A 56 -8.45 23.10 8.62
C GLU A 56 -8.30 22.90 7.10
N TYR A 57 -9.07 23.66 6.31
CA TYR A 57 -9.00 23.64 4.86
C TYR A 57 -7.68 24.18 4.30
N LYS A 58 -7.09 25.20 4.93
CA LYS A 58 -5.74 25.69 4.59
C LYS A 58 -4.71 24.57 4.79
N VAL A 59 -4.68 23.93 5.97
CA VAL A 59 -3.77 22.80 6.25
C VAL A 59 -4.00 21.64 5.28
N TRP A 60 -5.26 21.24 5.04
CA TRP A 60 -5.59 20.12 4.16
C TRP A 60 -4.96 20.26 2.77
N LYS A 61 -5.02 21.46 2.16
CA LYS A 61 -4.50 21.72 0.81
C LYS A 61 -3.01 21.40 0.64
N GLU A 62 -2.23 21.48 1.72
CA GLU A 62 -0.78 21.23 1.73
C GLU A 62 -0.44 19.74 1.91
N THR A 63 -1.38 18.94 2.41
CA THR A 63 -1.18 17.51 2.69
C THR A 63 -0.90 16.70 1.42
N LYS A 64 -0.27 15.53 1.59
CA LYS A 64 -0.14 14.53 0.51
C LYS A 64 -1.50 13.99 0.02
N HIS A 65 -2.52 14.01 0.88
CA HIS A 65 -3.89 13.62 0.55
C HIS A 65 -4.53 14.57 -0.48
N ALA A 66 -4.40 15.90 -0.30
CA ALA A 66 -4.85 16.87 -1.29
C ALA A 66 -3.95 16.89 -2.54
N THR A 67 -2.64 17.08 -2.36
CA THR A 67 -1.68 17.30 -3.46
C THR A 67 -1.52 16.08 -4.38
N GLY A 68 -1.71 14.87 -3.85
CA GLY A 68 -1.72 13.61 -4.60
C GLY A 68 -2.71 13.58 -5.77
N PHE A 69 -3.75 14.43 -5.73
CA PHE A 69 -4.67 14.58 -6.86
C PHE A 69 -3.97 14.92 -8.17
N LYS A 70 -2.96 15.81 -8.14
CA LYS A 70 -2.27 16.30 -9.33
C LYS A 70 -1.15 15.36 -9.80
N THR A 71 -0.57 14.57 -8.90
CA THR A 71 0.70 13.86 -9.15
C THR A 71 0.57 12.34 -9.25
N LEU A 72 -0.19 11.67 -8.38
CA LEU A 72 -0.12 10.21 -8.19
C LEU A 72 -0.38 9.42 -9.48
N HIS A 73 -1.47 9.75 -10.18
CA HIS A 73 -1.88 9.15 -11.45
C HIS A 73 -0.93 9.39 -12.64
N ARG A 74 0.12 10.21 -12.47
CA ARG A 74 1.13 10.50 -13.51
C ARG A 74 2.45 9.77 -13.25
N THR A 75 2.56 9.01 -12.15
CA THR A 75 3.76 8.25 -11.84
C THR A 75 3.87 7.02 -12.73
N GLN A 76 5.10 6.63 -13.09
CA GLN A 76 5.36 5.41 -13.87
C GLN A 76 4.82 4.16 -13.16
N LEU A 77 4.87 4.12 -11.83
CA LEU A 77 4.29 3.02 -11.04
C LEU A 77 2.77 2.95 -11.21
N ALA A 78 2.05 4.07 -11.12
CA ALA A 78 0.60 4.09 -11.30
C ALA A 78 0.17 3.67 -12.71
N GLU A 79 0.92 4.06 -13.75
CA GLU A 79 0.67 3.63 -15.12
C GLU A 79 0.90 2.11 -15.30
N ARG A 80 2.02 1.56 -14.80
CA ARG A 80 2.28 0.11 -14.81
C ARG A 80 1.21 -0.70 -14.09
N ILE A 81 0.73 -0.22 -12.94
CA ILE A 81 -0.36 -0.87 -12.19
C ILE A 81 -1.66 -0.80 -13.00
N LYS A 82 -1.97 0.36 -13.60
CA LYS A 82 -3.15 0.57 -14.44
C LYS A 82 -3.17 -0.42 -15.61
N GLU A 83 -2.06 -0.56 -16.34
CA GLU A 83 -1.89 -1.51 -17.45
C GLU A 83 -2.10 -2.96 -17.01
N ARG A 84 -1.40 -3.43 -15.97
CA ARG A 84 -1.51 -4.81 -15.47
C ARG A 84 -2.89 -5.15 -14.93
N MET A 85 -3.59 -4.16 -14.37
CA MET A 85 -4.97 -4.31 -13.89
C MET A 85 -6.01 -4.19 -15.03
N GLY A 86 -5.60 -3.94 -16.28
CA GLY A 86 -6.51 -3.78 -17.42
C GLY A 86 -7.36 -2.51 -17.36
N LEU A 87 -6.96 -1.51 -16.57
CA LEU A 87 -7.75 -0.31 -16.34
C LEU A 87 -7.54 0.70 -17.47
N LYS A 88 -8.64 1.26 -18.01
CA LYS A 88 -8.54 2.33 -19.01
C LYS A 88 -8.11 3.67 -18.40
N LEU A 89 -8.62 4.01 -17.21
CA LEU A 89 -8.40 5.29 -16.54
C LEU A 89 -8.26 5.09 -15.02
N ILE A 90 -7.30 5.77 -14.40
CA ILE A 90 -7.12 5.75 -12.93
C ILE A 90 -8.23 6.55 -12.24
N LYS A 91 -8.65 7.69 -12.81
CA LYS A 91 -9.58 8.64 -12.16
C LYS A 91 -11.06 8.44 -12.48
N ARG A 92 -11.46 7.36 -13.14
CA ARG A 92 -12.87 7.04 -13.45
C ARG A 92 -13.09 5.54 -13.31
N GLU A 93 -14.18 5.13 -12.67
CA GLU A 93 -14.64 3.74 -12.59
C GLU A 93 -13.52 2.72 -12.33
N SER A 94 -12.67 3.01 -11.33
CA SER A 94 -11.51 2.20 -11.00
C SER A 94 -11.35 2.01 -9.50
N LEU A 95 -10.74 0.90 -9.10
CA LEU A 95 -10.37 0.62 -7.71
C LEU A 95 -9.45 1.69 -7.10
N CYS A 96 -8.69 2.45 -7.90
CA CYS A 96 -7.78 3.48 -7.40
C CYS A 96 -8.55 4.64 -6.74
N LEU A 97 -9.83 4.83 -7.10
CA LEU A 97 -10.74 5.77 -6.47
C LEU A 97 -10.98 5.48 -4.98
N LYS A 98 -10.84 4.22 -4.57
CA LYS A 98 -11.15 3.75 -3.22
C LYS A 98 -10.19 4.30 -2.15
N CYS A 99 -8.92 4.51 -2.52
CA CYS A 99 -7.87 4.88 -1.55
C CYS A 99 -7.15 6.21 -1.84
N HIS A 100 -7.17 6.72 -3.07
CA HIS A 100 -6.35 7.88 -3.46
C HIS A 100 -7.14 9.15 -3.80
N TYR A 101 -8.47 9.09 -3.78
CA TYR A 101 -9.34 10.16 -4.25
C TYR A 101 -10.62 10.24 -3.43
N LEU A 102 -11.15 11.45 -3.24
CA LEU A 102 -12.58 11.61 -3.02
C LEU A 102 -13.28 11.38 -4.36
N ALA A 103 -13.94 10.23 -4.49
CA ALA A 103 -14.77 9.91 -5.64
C ALA A 103 -16.22 10.34 -5.43
N GLY A 104 -16.87 10.74 -6.51
CA GLY A 104 -18.28 11.11 -6.52
C GLY A 104 -18.87 11.05 -7.93
N ILE A 105 -20.17 11.31 -8.05
CA ILE A 105 -20.86 11.32 -9.34
C ILE A 105 -20.75 12.70 -9.99
N LYS A 106 -20.18 12.76 -11.21
CA LYS A 106 -20.13 13.99 -12.01
C LYS A 106 -20.39 13.68 -13.47
N LYS A 107 -21.46 14.27 -14.03
CA LYS A 107 -22.04 13.93 -15.35
C LYS A 107 -22.40 12.43 -15.46
N GLY A 108 -23.10 11.90 -14.45
CA GLY A 108 -23.59 10.51 -14.42
C GLY A 108 -22.54 9.40 -14.25
N GLN A 109 -21.24 9.75 -14.19
CA GLN A 109 -20.11 8.83 -14.07
C GLN A 109 -19.44 8.92 -12.69
N LEU A 110 -18.97 7.77 -12.17
CA LEU A 110 -18.16 7.68 -10.96
C LEU A 110 -16.71 8.10 -11.26
N ARG A 111 -16.23 9.16 -10.61
CA ARG A 111 -14.90 9.70 -10.85
C ARG A 111 -14.31 10.44 -9.67
N ALA A 112 -12.99 10.60 -9.67
CA ALA A 112 -12.29 11.46 -8.72
C ALA A 112 -12.76 12.91 -8.87
N LEU A 113 -13.25 13.51 -7.78
CA LEU A 113 -13.60 14.92 -7.69
C LEU A 113 -12.40 15.73 -7.20
N SER A 114 -11.73 15.25 -6.14
CA SER A 114 -10.52 15.84 -5.58
C SER A 114 -9.56 14.74 -5.08
N GLY A 115 -8.50 15.10 -4.36
CA GLY A 115 -7.65 14.14 -3.63
C GLY A 115 -8.41 13.50 -2.47
N VAL A 116 -7.72 12.77 -1.59
CA VAL A 116 -8.30 12.35 -0.31
C VAL A 116 -8.65 13.63 0.49
N SER A 117 -9.90 13.77 0.94
CA SER A 117 -10.49 15.03 1.40
C SER A 117 -11.10 14.92 2.80
N CYS A 118 -11.72 16.02 3.27
CA CYS A 118 -12.53 16.07 4.50
C CYS A 118 -13.49 14.87 4.58
N GLU A 119 -14.29 14.64 3.53
CA GLU A 119 -15.30 13.57 3.47
C GLU A 119 -14.70 12.16 3.41
N SER A 120 -13.42 12.03 3.01
CA SER A 120 -12.69 10.74 3.10
C SER A 120 -12.37 10.34 4.55
N CYS A 121 -12.38 11.29 5.49
CA CYS A 121 -12.14 11.05 6.92
C CYS A 121 -13.40 11.24 7.77
N HIS A 122 -14.30 12.16 7.39
CA HIS A 122 -15.50 12.54 8.12
C HIS A 122 -16.80 11.92 7.56
N GLY A 123 -16.71 11.15 6.48
CA GLY A 123 -17.86 10.60 5.77
C GLY A 123 -18.45 11.57 4.75
N ALA A 124 -19.22 11.04 3.79
CA ALA A 124 -19.85 11.83 2.73
C ALA A 124 -20.93 12.75 3.32
N ALA A 125 -20.82 14.06 3.10
CA ALA A 125 -21.40 15.07 3.99
C ALA A 125 -22.78 15.59 3.63
N ARG A 126 -23.30 15.31 2.43
CA ARG A 126 -24.59 15.85 1.93
C ARG A 126 -25.74 15.73 2.93
N ASP A 127 -25.83 14.59 3.61
CA ASP A 127 -26.96 14.31 4.50
C ASP A 127 -26.74 14.82 5.93
N TRP A 128 -25.50 15.15 6.35
CA TRP A 128 -25.18 15.58 7.72
C TRP A 128 -24.63 17.02 7.87
N ILE A 129 -24.14 17.65 6.81
CA ILE A 129 -23.46 18.96 6.89
C ILE A 129 -24.34 20.07 7.49
N ASN A 130 -25.62 20.12 7.09
CA ASN A 130 -26.57 21.11 7.61
C ASN A 130 -26.96 20.84 9.07
N ILE A 131 -27.01 19.56 9.48
CA ILE A 131 -27.31 19.16 10.86
C ILE A 131 -26.11 19.46 11.76
N HIS A 132 -24.89 19.23 11.28
CA HIS A 132 -23.66 19.55 12.01
C HIS A 132 -23.62 21.02 12.46
N ASN A 133 -24.10 21.95 11.62
CA ASN A 133 -24.09 23.40 11.90
C ASN A 133 -25.42 23.98 12.42
N ASN A 134 -26.45 23.15 12.63
CA ASN A 134 -27.71 23.61 13.24
C ASN A 134 -27.55 23.62 14.77
N TYR A 135 -27.56 24.76 15.45
CA TYR A 135 -27.48 24.84 16.92
C TYR A 135 -28.85 25.04 17.61
N GLY A 136 -29.94 25.07 16.84
CA GLY A 136 -31.26 25.48 17.28
C GLY A 136 -31.55 26.95 16.96
N LYS A 137 -32.83 27.31 16.84
CA LYS A 137 -33.24 28.68 16.48
C LYS A 137 -32.87 29.67 17.59
N GLY A 138 -32.05 30.66 17.26
CA GLY A 138 -31.60 31.69 18.21
C GLY A 138 -30.39 31.29 19.06
N TYR A 139 -29.81 30.12 18.83
CA TYR A 139 -28.65 29.61 19.54
C TYR A 139 -27.42 29.50 18.62
N ASP A 140 -26.24 29.49 19.22
CA ASP A 140 -24.95 29.25 18.59
C ASP A 140 -24.20 28.10 19.31
N TYR A 141 -22.97 27.82 18.90
CA TYR A 141 -22.15 26.77 19.51
C TYR A 141 -21.78 27.01 20.99
N ARG A 142 -21.98 28.23 21.52
CA ARG A 142 -21.74 28.60 22.93
C ARG A 142 -22.99 28.41 23.78
N THR A 143 -24.15 28.69 23.19
CA THR A 143 -25.46 28.78 23.85
C THR A 143 -26.39 27.59 23.56
N GLU A 144 -26.01 26.67 22.67
CA GLU A 144 -26.77 25.47 22.31
C GLU A 144 -27.27 24.68 23.55
N PRO A 145 -28.58 24.44 23.69
CA PRO A 145 -29.15 23.62 24.75
C PRO A 145 -28.56 22.20 24.78
N PRO A 146 -28.28 21.61 25.96
CA PRO A 146 -27.67 20.27 26.06
C PRO A 146 -28.44 19.16 25.33
N GLU A 147 -29.77 19.22 25.35
CA GLU A 147 -30.67 18.31 24.62
C GLU A 147 -30.54 18.45 23.10
N HIS A 148 -30.49 19.69 22.57
CA HIS A 148 -30.28 19.96 21.16
C HIS A 148 -28.92 19.45 20.70
N LYS A 149 -27.88 19.69 21.52
CA LYS A 149 -26.53 19.19 21.29
C LYS A 149 -26.48 17.66 21.25
N ALA A 150 -27.18 16.99 22.15
CA ALA A 150 -27.29 15.53 22.16
C ALA A 150 -27.97 15.00 20.89
N TRP A 151 -29.13 15.58 20.52
CA TRP A 151 -29.84 15.27 19.27
C TRP A 151 -28.94 15.47 18.05
N ARG A 152 -28.32 16.65 17.90
CA ARG A 152 -27.44 17.00 16.77
C ARG A 152 -26.27 16.04 16.63
N ILE A 153 -25.64 15.65 17.73
CA ILE A 153 -24.54 14.69 17.73
C ILE A 153 -25.04 13.31 17.30
N ALA A 154 -26.19 12.85 17.82
CA ALA A 154 -26.78 11.57 17.44
C ALA A 154 -27.19 11.53 15.96
N GLU A 155 -27.90 12.56 15.49
CA GLU A 155 -28.44 12.65 14.13
C GLU A 155 -27.34 12.81 13.08
N SER A 156 -26.32 13.65 13.33
CA SER A 156 -25.16 13.75 12.43
C SER A 156 -24.41 12.42 12.31
N LYS A 157 -24.23 11.69 13.42
CA LYS A 157 -23.64 10.33 13.41
C LYS A 157 -24.52 9.34 12.64
N ALA A 158 -25.84 9.33 12.88
CA ALA A 158 -26.79 8.44 12.20
C ALA A 158 -26.78 8.63 10.67
N ARG A 159 -26.51 9.84 10.20
CA ARG A 159 -26.38 10.19 8.78
C ARG A 159 -24.98 10.01 8.19
N GLY A 160 -24.05 9.43 8.95
CA GLY A 160 -22.73 9.02 8.47
C GLY A 160 -21.58 9.98 8.77
N MET A 161 -21.73 10.94 9.69
CA MET A 161 -20.62 11.77 10.15
C MET A 161 -19.66 11.00 11.05
N PHE A 162 -18.41 10.82 10.63
CA PHE A 162 -17.33 10.37 11.51
C PHE A 162 -16.76 11.57 12.29
N ARG A 163 -16.94 11.55 13.61
CA ARG A 163 -16.50 12.63 14.52
C ARG A 163 -15.13 12.28 15.11
N PRO A 164 -14.18 13.24 15.23
CA PRO A 164 -12.87 13.04 15.88
C PRO A 164 -12.89 12.46 17.32
N SER A 165 -14.03 12.59 18.02
CA SER A 165 -14.27 11.96 19.31
C SER A 165 -14.33 10.43 19.24
N GLU A 166 -14.84 9.87 18.14
CA GLU A 166 -15.02 8.44 17.90
C GLU A 166 -13.71 7.78 17.46
N LEU A 167 -12.73 7.73 18.37
CA LEU A 167 -11.33 7.39 18.05
C LEU A 167 -11.20 6.08 17.25
N TYR A 168 -11.97 5.03 17.58
CA TYR A 168 -11.93 3.78 16.83
C TYR A 168 -12.29 3.99 15.35
N GLU A 169 -13.40 4.68 15.05
CA GLU A 169 -13.90 4.81 13.68
C GLU A 169 -12.91 5.61 12.81
N VAL A 170 -12.32 6.67 13.39
CA VAL A 170 -11.27 7.46 12.73
C VAL A 170 -10.04 6.62 12.40
N VAL A 171 -9.53 5.84 13.38
CA VAL A 171 -8.35 4.98 13.19
C VAL A 171 -8.64 3.89 12.16
N ALA A 172 -9.75 3.18 12.33
CA ALA A 172 -10.23 2.12 11.43
C ALA A 172 -10.35 2.61 9.98
N ASN A 173 -10.88 3.81 9.79
CA ASN A 173 -11.00 4.42 8.48
C ASN A 173 -9.65 4.67 7.79
N CYS A 174 -8.61 5.09 8.52
CA CYS A 174 -7.26 5.19 7.96
C CYS A 174 -6.72 3.81 7.51
N PHE A 175 -6.95 2.77 8.31
CA PHE A 175 -6.46 1.43 7.99
C PHE A 175 -7.16 0.79 6.77
N GLN A 176 -8.39 1.17 6.42
CA GLN A 176 -9.04 0.74 5.17
C GLN A 176 -8.18 0.99 3.93
N CYS A 177 -7.43 2.09 3.90
CA CYS A 177 -6.54 2.44 2.80
C CYS A 177 -5.09 1.99 3.07
N HIS A 178 -4.57 2.22 4.28
CA HIS A 178 -3.14 1.99 4.58
C HIS A 178 -2.76 0.52 4.81
N THR A 179 -3.73 -0.39 4.91
CA THR A 179 -3.50 -1.85 4.83
C THR A 179 -3.46 -2.38 3.38
N VAL A 180 -4.04 -1.66 2.42
CA VAL A 180 -4.29 -2.09 1.04
C VAL A 180 -4.92 -3.51 1.01
N PRO A 181 -6.18 -3.67 1.44
CA PRO A 181 -6.86 -4.96 1.52
C PRO A 181 -7.40 -5.37 0.13
N HIS A 182 -6.50 -5.53 -0.84
CA HIS A 182 -6.82 -5.84 -2.23
C HIS A 182 -5.78 -6.78 -2.85
N GLU A 183 -6.00 -8.08 -2.74
CA GLU A 183 -5.08 -9.12 -3.22
C GLU A 183 -4.68 -8.96 -4.69
N LYS A 184 -5.65 -8.86 -5.60
CA LYS A 184 -5.38 -8.71 -7.05
C LYS A 184 -4.57 -7.44 -7.37
N LEU A 185 -4.81 -6.35 -6.66
CA LEU A 185 -4.06 -5.09 -6.82
C LEU A 185 -2.57 -5.28 -6.48
N VAL A 186 -2.27 -6.07 -5.45
CA VAL A 186 -0.90 -6.41 -5.04
C VAL A 186 -0.30 -7.46 -5.98
N ASN A 187 -0.90 -8.64 -6.11
CA ASN A 187 -0.32 -9.78 -6.84
C ASN A 187 -0.22 -9.53 -8.35
N VAL A 188 -1.26 -8.96 -8.98
CA VAL A 188 -1.29 -8.70 -10.43
C VAL A 188 -0.78 -7.30 -10.74
N GLY A 189 -1.29 -6.27 -10.04
CA GLY A 189 -0.88 -4.89 -10.28
C GLY A 189 0.59 -4.63 -9.92
N GLY A 190 1.12 -5.29 -8.89
CA GLY A 190 2.41 -4.94 -8.29
C GLY A 190 2.33 -3.66 -7.46
N HIS A 191 1.17 -3.38 -6.85
CA HIS A 191 1.01 -2.32 -5.88
C HIS A 191 1.68 -2.70 -4.54
N THR A 192 2.07 -1.70 -3.75
CA THR A 192 2.59 -1.92 -2.40
C THR A 192 1.54 -2.55 -1.47
N THR A 193 1.99 -3.37 -0.52
CA THR A 193 1.15 -4.14 0.40
C THR A 193 0.72 -3.32 1.64
N GLY A 194 0.34 -2.07 1.43
CA GLY A 194 0.13 -1.09 2.51
C GLY A 194 1.26 -0.07 2.67
N SER A 195 1.01 0.92 3.52
CA SER A 195 1.98 1.98 3.86
C SER A 195 2.94 1.48 4.93
N ARG A 196 4.20 1.21 4.54
CA ARG A 196 5.21 0.54 5.38
C ARG A 196 5.68 1.35 6.58
N ASP A 197 5.62 2.68 6.51
CA ASP A 197 5.95 3.61 7.59
C ASP A 197 4.70 4.15 8.31
N PHE A 198 3.54 3.52 8.14
CA PHE A 198 2.30 3.94 8.79
C PHE A 198 2.35 3.68 10.29
N GLU A 199 2.49 4.76 11.04
CA GLU A 199 2.29 4.81 12.49
C GLU A 199 1.26 5.92 12.74
N PHE A 200 0.15 5.56 13.38
CA PHE A 200 -1.05 6.38 13.44
C PHE A 200 -0.79 7.77 14.06
N VAL A 201 -0.06 7.86 15.17
CA VAL A 201 0.18 9.16 15.83
C VAL A 201 1.04 10.07 14.95
N LYS A 202 2.17 9.55 14.45
CA LYS A 202 3.09 10.27 13.55
C LYS A 202 2.45 10.68 12.22
N TRP A 203 1.43 9.95 11.76
CA TRP A 203 0.69 10.29 10.54
C TRP A 203 -0.45 11.27 10.81
N MET A 204 -1.14 11.17 11.95
CA MET A 204 -2.10 12.17 12.39
C MET A 204 -1.46 13.54 12.58
N ASP A 205 -0.23 13.62 13.13
CA ASP A 205 0.50 14.88 13.26
C ASP A 205 0.80 15.53 11.87
N LYS A 206 0.96 14.76 10.79
CA LYS A 206 1.15 15.28 9.40
C LYS A 206 -0.13 15.84 8.76
N ILE A 207 -1.29 15.58 9.34
CA ILE A 207 -2.60 16.07 8.86
C ILE A 207 -3.35 16.82 9.97
N ARG A 208 -2.64 17.23 11.03
CA ARG A 208 -3.22 17.86 12.23
C ARG A 208 -3.90 19.17 11.88
N HIS A 209 -5.16 19.32 12.30
CA HIS A 209 -5.98 20.50 12.04
C HIS A 209 -6.84 20.83 13.26
N ASN A 210 -6.20 20.91 14.43
CA ASN A 210 -6.87 21.05 15.73
C ASN A 210 -7.01 22.52 16.11
N PHE A 211 -7.91 23.22 15.43
CA PHE A 211 -8.21 24.64 15.65
C PHE A 211 -9.45 24.84 16.54
N LEU A 212 -9.82 23.85 17.35
CA LEU A 212 -11.05 23.89 18.16
C LEU A 212 -11.12 25.12 19.07
N GLN A 213 -9.98 25.61 19.59
CA GLN A 213 -9.97 26.86 20.37
C GLN A 213 -10.26 28.11 19.54
N ALA A 214 -9.83 28.17 18.27
CA ALA A 214 -10.12 29.29 17.38
C ALA A 214 -11.63 29.47 17.14
N GLN A 215 -12.42 28.40 17.32
CA GLN A 215 -13.89 28.47 17.28
C GLN A 215 -14.42 29.27 18.48
N PHE A 216 -13.90 29.05 19.70
CA PHE A 216 -14.36 29.73 20.93
C PHE A 216 -13.70 31.09 21.17
N ASP A 217 -12.46 31.28 20.73
CA ASP A 217 -11.67 32.50 20.87
C ASP A 217 -10.90 32.74 19.56
N PRO A 218 -11.33 33.71 18.73
CA PRO A 218 -10.69 34.01 17.45
C PRO A 218 -9.20 34.41 17.54
N THR A 219 -8.69 34.77 18.73
CA THR A 219 -7.26 35.03 18.94
C THR A 219 -6.44 33.73 19.02
N LYS A 220 -7.06 32.61 19.41
CA LYS A 220 -6.41 31.30 19.64
C LYS A 220 -6.34 30.47 18.37
N THR A 221 -5.64 31.00 17.37
CA THR A 221 -5.45 30.41 16.03
C THR A 221 -4.45 29.25 15.96
N GLU A 222 -4.07 28.66 17.10
CA GLU A 222 -3.04 27.64 17.18
C GLU A 222 -3.51 26.26 16.68
N ASN A 223 -2.70 25.60 15.83
CA ASN A 223 -2.94 24.22 15.41
C ASN A 223 -2.48 23.22 16.49
N ARG A 224 -3.25 23.15 17.57
CA ARG A 224 -2.84 22.53 18.83
C ARG A 224 -2.45 21.06 18.71
N GLU A 225 -1.31 20.71 19.31
CA GLU A 225 -0.91 19.33 19.58
C GLU A 225 -2.01 18.59 20.37
N HIS A 226 -2.14 17.27 20.15
CA HIS A 226 -2.85 16.41 21.11
C HIS A 226 -2.02 16.27 22.39
N SER A 227 -2.68 16.17 23.56
CA SER A 227 -1.97 15.95 24.83
C SER A 227 -1.21 14.61 24.82
N PRO A 228 -0.16 14.45 25.65
CA PRO A 228 0.58 13.18 25.75
C PRO A 228 -0.33 11.98 26.02
N GLU A 229 -1.31 12.13 26.92
CA GLU A 229 -2.32 11.14 27.30
C GLU A 229 -3.11 10.69 26.06
N ARG A 230 -3.65 11.66 25.31
CA ARG A 230 -4.39 11.38 24.08
C ARG A 230 -3.49 10.71 23.03
N LYS A 231 -2.23 11.14 22.87
CA LYS A 231 -1.26 10.50 21.97
C LYS A 231 -0.96 9.05 22.38
N ARG A 232 -0.89 8.72 23.68
CA ARG A 232 -0.70 7.34 24.18
C ARG A 232 -1.91 6.45 23.85
N VAL A 233 -3.14 6.91 24.08
CA VAL A 233 -4.35 6.16 23.70
C VAL A 233 -4.41 5.96 22.19
N MET A 234 -4.14 7.01 21.40
CA MET A 234 -4.07 6.94 19.93
C MET A 234 -3.00 5.93 19.45
N PHE A 235 -1.85 5.87 20.10
CA PHE A 235 -0.78 4.91 19.77
C PHE A 235 -1.24 3.46 19.98
N VAL A 236 -1.79 3.13 21.16
CA VAL A 236 -2.26 1.76 21.47
C VAL A 236 -3.39 1.34 20.52
N VAL A 237 -4.38 2.22 20.31
CA VAL A 237 -5.48 1.95 19.35
C VAL A 237 -4.93 1.78 17.94
N GLY A 238 -4.00 2.62 17.51
CA GLY A 238 -3.32 2.49 16.21
C GLY A 238 -2.68 1.12 16.02
N LYS A 239 -1.99 0.58 17.03
CA LYS A 239 -1.38 -0.77 16.95
C LYS A 239 -2.39 -1.90 16.98
N ALA A 240 -3.47 -1.75 17.74
CA ALA A 240 -4.50 -2.77 17.84
C ALA A 240 -5.36 -2.86 16.57
N VAL A 241 -5.73 -1.71 15.98
CA VAL A 241 -6.46 -1.65 14.71
C VAL A 241 -5.57 -2.13 13.55
N ASP A 242 -4.26 -1.91 13.61
CA ASP A 242 -3.32 -2.47 12.63
C ASP A 242 -3.37 -4.00 12.58
N LEU A 243 -3.38 -4.64 13.76
CA LEU A 243 -3.56 -6.08 13.90
C LEU A 243 -4.94 -6.51 13.36
N GLU A 244 -6.01 -5.85 13.79
CA GLU A 244 -7.38 -6.15 13.36
C GLU A 244 -7.51 -6.14 11.83
N TYR A 245 -7.09 -5.05 11.19
CA TYR A 245 -7.21 -4.91 9.73
C TYR A 245 -6.23 -5.81 8.98
N SER A 246 -5.06 -6.13 9.54
CA SER A 246 -4.16 -7.13 8.92
C SER A 246 -4.74 -8.56 8.97
N ILE A 247 -5.50 -8.89 10.03
CA ILE A 247 -6.26 -10.15 10.12
C ILE A 247 -7.41 -10.14 9.09
N ARG A 248 -8.19 -9.06 8.99
CA ARG A 248 -9.25 -8.91 7.97
C ARG A 248 -8.69 -8.99 6.54
N ALA A 249 -7.54 -8.36 6.30
CA ALA A 249 -6.84 -8.41 5.02
C ALA A 249 -6.31 -9.83 4.70
N THR A 250 -5.85 -10.58 5.70
CA THR A 250 -5.52 -12.01 5.53
C THR A 250 -6.76 -12.83 5.18
N ALA A 251 -7.91 -12.54 5.80
CA ALA A 251 -9.16 -13.28 5.58
C ALA A 251 -9.63 -13.25 4.12
N ILE A 252 -9.35 -12.17 3.38
CA ILE A 252 -9.77 -12.03 1.97
C ILE A 252 -8.76 -12.60 0.96
N ALA A 253 -7.61 -13.10 1.41
CA ALA A 253 -6.63 -13.73 0.52
C ALA A 253 -7.14 -15.08 0.01
N LYS A 254 -6.97 -15.32 -1.29
CA LYS A 254 -7.45 -16.51 -2.02
C LYS A 254 -6.30 -17.37 -2.54
N GLU A 255 -5.12 -16.80 -2.75
CA GLU A 255 -3.98 -17.48 -3.37
C GLU A 255 -2.67 -17.26 -2.61
N GLN A 256 -1.73 -18.19 -2.77
CA GLN A 256 -0.38 -18.00 -2.24
C GLN A 256 0.36 -16.97 -3.09
N GLY A 257 0.87 -15.92 -2.47
CA GLY A 257 1.51 -14.82 -3.18
C GLY A 257 2.05 -13.72 -2.27
N VAL A 258 2.51 -12.63 -2.89
CA VAL A 258 3.08 -11.46 -2.20
C VAL A 258 2.09 -10.87 -1.20
N TYR A 259 0.80 -10.81 -1.56
CA TYR A 259 -0.25 -10.26 -0.72
C TYR A 259 -0.37 -10.95 0.65
N ILE A 260 -0.67 -12.25 0.69
CA ILE A 260 -0.85 -12.94 1.97
C ILE A 260 0.44 -12.95 2.80
N LYS A 261 1.60 -13.19 2.19
CA LYS A 261 2.90 -13.16 2.88
C LYS A 261 3.13 -11.80 3.57
N ALA A 262 2.74 -10.70 2.92
CA ALA A 262 2.83 -9.37 3.50
C ALA A 262 1.81 -9.15 4.63
N MET A 263 0.57 -9.62 4.49
CA MET A 263 -0.45 -9.51 5.56
C MET A 263 -0.05 -10.34 6.79
N GLN A 264 0.43 -11.57 6.61
CA GLN A 264 0.98 -12.43 7.66
C GLN A 264 2.17 -11.77 8.39
N ARG A 265 3.09 -11.13 7.65
CA ARG A 265 4.18 -10.34 8.25
C ARG A 265 3.63 -9.15 9.06
N ARG A 266 2.61 -8.47 8.56
CA ARG A 266 1.99 -7.31 9.23
C ARG A 266 1.28 -7.70 10.52
N VAL A 267 0.55 -8.83 10.53
CA VAL A 267 0.00 -9.47 11.74
C VAL A 267 1.09 -9.77 12.75
N ARG A 268 2.17 -10.47 12.35
CA ARG A 268 3.31 -10.78 13.24
C ARG A 268 3.93 -9.51 13.84
N ASN A 269 4.16 -8.48 13.03
CA ASN A 269 4.74 -7.21 13.49
C ASN A 269 3.82 -6.48 14.48
N ALA A 270 2.50 -6.47 14.25
CA ALA A 270 1.54 -5.86 15.15
C ALA A 270 1.45 -6.63 16.49
N ILE A 271 1.48 -7.97 16.47
CA ILE A 271 1.56 -8.81 17.69
C ILE A 271 2.82 -8.48 18.50
N VAL A 272 3.98 -8.33 17.86
CA VAL A 272 5.24 -7.95 18.55
C VAL A 272 5.10 -6.57 19.21
N GLN A 273 4.50 -5.59 18.52
CA GLN A 273 4.31 -4.24 19.04
C GLN A 273 3.30 -4.20 20.20
N LEU A 274 2.23 -4.98 20.14
CA LEU A 274 1.23 -5.10 21.22
C LEU A 274 1.79 -5.84 22.45
N ASN A 275 2.63 -6.86 22.26
CA ASN A 275 3.38 -7.46 23.37
C ASN A 275 4.32 -6.46 24.04
N ALA A 276 5.02 -5.62 23.26
CA ALA A 276 5.91 -4.59 23.81
C ALA A 276 5.16 -3.46 24.56
N ILE A 277 3.88 -3.23 24.24
CA ILE A 277 2.95 -2.38 25.01
C ILE A 277 2.55 -3.09 26.31
N ASN A 278 1.99 -4.30 26.22
CA ASN A 278 1.43 -5.02 27.39
C ASN A 278 2.47 -5.32 28.49
N LYS A 279 3.75 -5.40 28.13
CA LYS A 279 4.87 -5.59 29.06
C LYS A 279 5.28 -4.34 29.85
N ARG A 280 4.85 -3.16 29.43
CA ARG A 280 5.10 -1.89 30.12
C ARG A 280 3.94 -1.43 30.98
N VAL A 281 2.74 -1.85 30.60
CA VAL A 281 1.49 -1.56 31.27
C VAL A 281 0.58 -2.74 30.95
N ALA A 282 0.22 -3.51 31.97
CA ALA A 282 -0.66 -4.65 31.81
C ALA A 282 -2.07 -4.12 31.51
N LEU A 283 -2.59 -4.42 30.32
CA LEU A 283 -3.87 -3.93 29.84
C LEU A 283 -4.76 -5.13 29.50
N PRO A 284 -5.81 -5.43 30.29
CA PRO A 284 -6.64 -6.62 30.09
C PRO A 284 -7.24 -6.72 28.68
N GLU A 285 -7.57 -5.58 28.05
CA GLU A 285 -8.04 -5.56 26.68
C GLU A 285 -6.95 -5.93 25.66
N ILE A 286 -5.69 -5.52 25.88
CA ILE A 286 -4.56 -5.84 24.99
C ILE A 286 -4.13 -7.31 25.17
N GLU A 287 -4.12 -7.81 26.41
CA GLU A 287 -3.93 -9.24 26.69
C GLU A 287 -5.01 -10.09 26.00
N GLY A 288 -6.28 -9.69 26.08
CA GLY A 288 -7.37 -10.34 25.38
C GLY A 288 -7.19 -10.34 23.85
N ILE A 289 -6.72 -9.23 23.27
CA ILE A 289 -6.39 -9.13 21.83
C ILE A 289 -5.26 -10.08 21.46
N LEU A 290 -4.18 -10.13 22.25
CA LEU A 290 -3.04 -11.02 22.04
C LEU A 290 -3.45 -12.50 22.15
N LYS A 291 -4.31 -12.85 23.11
CA LYS A 291 -4.87 -14.21 23.27
C LYS A 291 -5.70 -14.63 22.06
N ILE A 292 -6.58 -13.76 21.55
CA ILE A 292 -7.35 -14.04 20.33
C ILE A 292 -6.41 -14.23 19.12
N ALA A 293 -5.41 -13.35 18.98
CA ALA A 293 -4.46 -13.40 17.87
C ALA A 293 -3.56 -14.64 17.89
N GLY A 294 -3.19 -15.14 19.07
CA GLY A 294 -2.45 -16.40 19.24
C GLY A 294 -3.27 -17.67 19.01
N GLN A 295 -4.61 -17.59 19.12
CA GLN A 295 -5.52 -18.73 18.92
C GLN A 295 -5.99 -18.89 17.47
N VAL A 296 -5.95 -17.85 16.65
CA VAL A 296 -6.45 -17.89 15.26
C VAL A 296 -5.32 -18.18 14.26
N ASN A 297 -5.52 -19.20 13.43
CA ASN A 297 -4.54 -19.56 12.40
C ASN A 297 -4.51 -18.53 11.26
N ILE A 298 -3.38 -17.85 11.04
CA ILE A 298 -3.22 -16.75 10.08
C ILE A 298 -2.84 -17.32 8.70
N THR A 299 -3.76 -18.06 8.08
CA THR A 299 -3.57 -18.81 6.82
C THR A 299 -4.66 -18.51 5.78
N LEU A 300 -4.40 -18.92 4.53
CA LEU A 300 -5.44 -19.02 3.49
C LEU A 300 -6.62 -19.88 3.98
N ASN A 301 -7.77 -19.67 3.35
CA ASN A 301 -8.99 -20.46 3.53
C ASN A 301 -9.60 -20.42 4.95
N ASN A 302 -9.04 -19.64 5.89
CA ASN A 302 -9.56 -19.50 7.25
C ASN A 302 -10.52 -18.29 7.44
N HIS A 303 -11.20 -17.88 6.37
CA HIS A 303 -11.94 -16.61 6.26
C HIS A 303 -12.88 -16.32 7.44
N SER A 304 -13.80 -17.25 7.76
CA SER A 304 -14.81 -17.04 8.81
C SER A 304 -14.18 -16.85 10.20
N ASN A 305 -13.15 -17.63 10.53
CA ASN A 305 -12.51 -17.56 11.84
C ASN A 305 -11.63 -16.30 11.97
N LEU A 306 -10.95 -15.89 10.90
CA LEU A 306 -10.20 -14.63 10.86
C LEU A 306 -11.12 -13.42 11.04
N LEU A 307 -12.28 -13.37 10.38
CA LEU A 307 -13.26 -12.29 10.60
C LEU A 307 -13.84 -12.31 12.02
N LYS A 308 -14.22 -13.48 12.55
CA LYS A 308 -14.69 -13.63 13.94
C LYS A 308 -13.63 -13.17 14.95
N ALA A 309 -12.35 -13.46 14.71
CA ALA A 309 -11.23 -13.00 15.54
C ALA A 309 -11.09 -11.47 15.47
N ALA A 310 -11.12 -10.88 14.28
CA ALA A 310 -11.06 -9.44 14.09
C ALA A 310 -12.24 -8.70 14.75
N ASP A 311 -13.46 -9.24 14.68
CA ASP A 311 -14.64 -8.65 15.33
C ASP A 311 -14.56 -8.70 16.87
N LYS A 312 -13.96 -9.75 17.45
CA LYS A 312 -13.66 -9.81 18.88
C LYS A 312 -12.57 -8.80 19.28
N ILE A 313 -11.51 -8.67 18.47
CA ILE A 313 -10.44 -7.68 18.65
C ILE A 313 -11.03 -6.26 18.63
N ARG A 314 -11.84 -5.91 17.63
CA ARG A 314 -12.58 -4.63 17.55
C ARG A 314 -13.32 -4.29 18.86
N THR A 315 -14.04 -5.27 19.41
CA THR A 315 -14.81 -5.10 20.66
C THR A 315 -13.89 -4.77 21.84
N LEU A 316 -12.73 -5.43 21.95
CA LEU A 316 -11.73 -5.11 22.97
C LEU A 316 -11.06 -3.74 22.74
N ILE A 317 -10.83 -3.31 21.50
CA ILE A 317 -10.30 -1.97 21.19
C ILE A 317 -11.31 -0.89 21.63
N LYS A 318 -12.60 -1.07 21.33
CA LYS A 318 -13.65 -0.14 21.78
C LYS A 318 -13.78 -0.12 23.31
N LYS A 319 -13.62 -1.27 23.98
CA LYS A 319 -13.57 -1.36 25.45
C LYS A 319 -12.35 -0.62 26.01
N PHE A 320 -11.16 -0.80 25.43
CA PHE A 320 -9.94 -0.10 25.83
C PHE A 320 -10.11 1.42 25.78
N ILE A 321 -10.68 1.94 24.68
CA ILE A 321 -10.95 3.38 24.50
C ILE A 321 -11.91 3.93 25.57
N LYS A 322 -12.92 3.15 25.98
CA LYS A 322 -13.85 3.55 27.04
C LYS A 322 -13.18 3.60 28.42
N ASN A 323 -12.21 2.73 28.65
CA ASN A 323 -11.61 2.49 29.97
C ASN A 323 -10.29 3.26 30.21
N ASN A 324 -9.73 3.93 29.19
CA ASN A 324 -8.39 4.54 29.27
C ASN A 324 -8.38 5.98 28.73
N ASP A 325 -8.00 6.93 29.58
CA ASP A 325 -7.78 8.35 29.25
C ASP A 325 -6.35 8.64 28.74
N GLY A 326 -5.38 7.83 29.16
CA GLY A 326 -3.97 7.91 28.79
C GLY A 326 -3.02 8.36 29.89
N PHE A 327 -3.49 8.67 31.11
CA PHE A 327 -2.60 9.01 32.23
C PHE A 327 -1.76 7.81 32.67
N GLN A 328 -2.40 6.66 32.86
CA GLN A 328 -1.72 5.41 33.28
C GLN A 328 -0.85 4.76 32.18
N LEU A 329 -0.76 5.38 31.01
CA LEU A 329 0.00 4.88 29.86
C LEU A 329 1.38 5.56 29.70
N ALA A 330 1.82 6.36 30.66
CA ALA A 330 3.06 7.15 30.55
C ALA A 330 4.33 6.32 30.24
N SER A 331 4.40 5.06 30.66
CA SER A 331 5.50 4.15 30.32
C SER A 331 5.65 3.93 28.80
N LEU A 332 4.59 4.13 28.01
CA LEU A 332 4.56 4.01 26.55
C LEU A 332 5.24 5.19 25.82
N ASP A 333 5.54 6.31 26.47
CA ASP A 333 6.19 7.46 25.81
C ASP A 333 7.52 7.05 25.17
N SER A 334 8.26 6.16 25.84
CA SER A 334 9.46 5.51 25.30
C SER A 334 9.18 4.76 23.98
N LEU A 335 8.09 3.99 23.87
CA LEU A 335 7.71 3.30 22.62
C LEU A 335 7.46 4.27 21.47
N MET A 336 6.68 5.30 21.75
CA MET A 336 6.24 6.31 20.79
C MET A 336 7.43 7.15 20.28
N ALA A 337 8.32 7.54 21.19
CA ALA A 337 9.54 8.28 20.89
C ALA A 337 10.53 7.46 20.05
N GLY A 338 10.87 6.23 20.48
CA GLY A 338 11.91 5.45 19.79
C GLY A 338 12.59 4.31 20.56
N ILE A 339 12.17 3.99 21.79
CA ILE A 339 12.96 3.26 22.80
C ILE A 339 12.18 2.02 23.32
N GLY A 340 12.79 0.81 23.41
CA GLY A 340 12.23 -0.46 23.98
C GLY A 340 11.01 -1.09 23.26
N VAL A 341 10.47 -2.30 23.58
CA VAL A 341 10.75 -3.35 24.64
C VAL A 341 10.77 -4.78 24.05
N THR A 342 11.13 -5.74 24.90
CA THR A 342 11.57 -7.13 24.68
C THR A 342 10.53 -8.25 24.74
N LYS A 343 10.90 -9.38 24.08
CA LYS A 343 10.67 -10.80 24.45
C LYS A 343 9.34 -11.54 24.16
N THR A 344 9.51 -12.84 23.80
CA THR A 344 8.67 -14.06 24.05
C THR A 344 7.20 -14.11 23.55
N LEU A 345 6.65 -15.22 23.00
CA LEU A 345 7.10 -16.58 22.56
C LEU A 345 6.42 -16.90 21.20
N VAL A 346 6.87 -17.83 20.34
CA VAL A 346 6.47 -19.27 20.17
C VAL A 346 7.13 -19.74 18.84
N THR A 347 8.13 -20.65 18.77
CA THR A 347 8.09 -22.14 18.68
C THR A 347 7.15 -22.71 17.59
N SER A 348 7.57 -23.00 16.35
CA SER A 348 8.42 -24.13 15.84
C SER A 348 7.64 -25.39 15.41
N ILE A 349 7.67 -25.75 14.11
CA ILE A 349 7.34 -27.10 13.57
C ILE A 349 8.23 -27.39 12.34
N ASP A 350 8.70 -28.65 12.21
CA ASP A 350 9.52 -29.23 11.13
C ASP A 350 8.84 -29.23 9.75
N THR A 351 9.52 -28.96 8.63
CA THR A 351 10.50 -29.77 7.84
C THR A 351 9.98 -31.07 7.23
N THR A 352 9.95 -31.14 5.89
CA THR A 352 10.83 -31.99 5.04
C THR A 352 10.23 -32.21 3.64
N THR A 353 11.05 -32.00 2.60
CA THR A 353 11.35 -32.91 1.45
C THR A 353 11.82 -32.12 0.22
N ASN A 354 12.92 -32.57 -0.39
CA ASN A 354 13.48 -32.01 -1.64
C ASN A 354 12.95 -32.80 -2.85
N ILE A 355 12.61 -32.12 -3.95
CA ILE A 355 12.46 -32.74 -5.28
C ILE A 355 13.11 -31.82 -6.35
N PRO A 356 14.03 -32.32 -7.20
CA PRO A 356 14.66 -31.55 -8.28
C PRO A 356 14.01 -31.79 -9.65
N ILE A 357 13.82 -30.75 -10.46
CA ILE A 357 13.44 -30.84 -11.90
C ILE A 357 13.96 -29.61 -12.69
N PRO A 358 14.03 -29.63 -14.05
CA PRO A 358 15.27 -29.25 -14.76
C PRO A 358 15.15 -27.99 -15.63
N SER A 359 16.26 -27.65 -16.31
CA SER A 359 16.43 -26.45 -17.13
C SER A 359 15.88 -26.54 -18.56
N SER A 360 15.41 -25.39 -19.09
CA SER A 360 15.15 -25.14 -20.52
C SER A 360 15.34 -23.63 -20.82
N PRO A 361 15.54 -23.17 -22.07
CA PRO A 361 16.83 -22.62 -22.46
C PRO A 361 16.91 -21.09 -22.42
N GLU A 362 18.06 -20.54 -22.02
CA GLU A 362 18.32 -19.09 -22.09
C GLU A 362 18.68 -18.65 -23.51
N LYS A 363 18.01 -17.60 -24.04
CA LYS A 363 18.58 -16.79 -25.13
C LYS A 363 19.73 -15.96 -24.56
N LYS A 364 20.93 -16.13 -25.12
CA LYS A 364 22.19 -15.52 -24.62
C LYS A 364 22.09 -13.99 -24.52
N SER A 365 22.30 -13.47 -23.32
CA SER A 365 22.56 -12.03 -23.08
C SER A 365 23.92 -11.63 -23.66
N VAL A 366 23.98 -10.56 -24.44
CA VAL A 366 25.23 -10.07 -25.08
C VAL A 366 26.04 -9.23 -24.09
N VAL A 367 26.57 -9.89 -23.04
CA VAL A 367 27.51 -9.30 -22.09
C VAL A 367 28.69 -10.27 -21.96
N ASN A 368 29.89 -9.83 -22.34
CA ASN A 368 31.11 -10.64 -22.45
C ASN A 368 31.75 -11.01 -21.09
N TYR A 369 31.00 -10.87 -20.01
CA TYR A 369 31.43 -11.18 -18.64
C TYR A 369 30.53 -12.28 -18.06
N GLU A 370 31.08 -13.19 -17.26
CA GLU A 370 30.34 -14.33 -16.72
C GLU A 370 29.15 -13.91 -15.85
N LYS A 371 28.02 -14.61 -16.01
CA LYS A 371 26.81 -14.40 -15.21
C LYS A 371 27.00 -15.02 -13.82
N ARG A 372 27.19 -14.19 -12.80
CA ARG A 372 27.26 -14.67 -11.41
C ARG A 372 25.87 -14.90 -10.84
N ARG A 373 25.74 -15.97 -10.04
CA ARG A 373 24.54 -16.23 -9.23
C ARG A 373 24.57 -15.47 -7.89
N TYR A 374 25.77 -15.21 -7.37
CA TYR A 374 26.03 -14.55 -6.10
C TYR A 374 27.21 -13.57 -6.26
N ILE A 375 27.13 -12.40 -5.61
CA ILE A 375 28.28 -11.50 -5.38
C ILE A 375 29.14 -12.02 -4.22
N ARG A 376 28.49 -12.61 -3.22
CA ARG A 376 29.14 -12.97 -1.96
C ARG A 376 29.39 -14.48 -1.86
N PRO A 377 30.53 -14.92 -1.28
CA PRO A 377 30.70 -16.32 -0.88
C PRO A 377 29.55 -16.75 0.03
N ARG A 378 29.00 -17.95 -0.20
CA ARG A 378 28.00 -18.53 0.72
C ARG A 378 28.72 -19.01 1.98
N SER A 379 28.11 -18.78 3.13
CA SER A 379 28.55 -19.36 4.40
C SER A 379 28.17 -20.84 4.46
N GLN A 380 28.93 -21.62 5.23
CA GLN A 380 28.52 -22.97 5.67
C GLN A 380 27.37 -22.93 6.69
N TYR A 381 27.18 -21.80 7.38
CA TYR A 381 26.15 -21.60 8.39
C TYR A 381 24.85 -21.07 7.77
N LYS A 382 23.71 -21.41 8.39
CA LYS A 382 22.38 -21.13 7.83
C LYS A 382 21.85 -19.78 8.31
N THR A 383 21.31 -18.99 7.38
CA THR A 383 20.63 -17.72 7.64
C THR A 383 19.21 -18.04 8.11
N LEU A 384 18.85 -17.62 9.31
CA LEU A 384 17.55 -17.92 9.94
C LEU A 384 16.45 -16.90 9.58
N GLY A 385 16.83 -15.77 9.00
CA GLY A 385 15.98 -14.60 8.81
C GLY A 385 16.00 -13.66 10.04
N PRO A 386 15.46 -12.44 9.90
CA PRO A 386 15.48 -11.41 10.95
C PRO A 386 14.79 -11.91 12.22
N SER A 387 15.60 -12.34 13.19
CA SER A 387 15.12 -13.05 14.39
C SER A 387 15.93 -12.72 15.66
N CYS A 388 16.64 -11.60 15.64
CA CYS A 388 17.46 -11.07 16.73
C CYS A 388 16.64 -10.37 17.84
N ASN A 389 15.52 -10.97 18.26
CA ASN A 389 14.51 -10.36 19.17
C ASN A 389 15.02 -9.96 20.57
N CYS A 390 16.27 -10.29 20.91
CA CYS A 390 16.94 -9.83 22.14
C CYS A 390 17.58 -8.44 21.99
N HIS A 391 17.85 -7.98 20.76
CA HIS A 391 18.49 -6.70 20.43
C HIS A 391 17.45 -5.65 20.05
N VAL A 392 16.58 -5.28 21.00
CA VAL A 392 15.36 -4.51 20.71
C VAL A 392 15.65 -3.14 20.10
N ASP A 393 16.56 -2.37 20.69
CA ASP A 393 16.81 -1.00 20.22
C ASP A 393 17.53 -1.01 18.86
N GLN A 394 18.40 -2.00 18.60
CA GLN A 394 19.01 -2.22 17.29
C GLN A 394 17.98 -2.60 16.23
N ASN A 395 17.03 -3.51 16.54
CA ASN A 395 15.93 -3.84 15.62
C ASN A 395 15.02 -2.63 15.36
N LYS A 396 14.82 -1.77 16.37
CA LYS A 396 13.97 -0.59 16.28
C LYS A 396 14.60 0.52 15.43
N TRP A 397 15.90 0.74 15.54
CA TRP A 397 16.67 1.53 14.58
C TRP A 397 16.57 0.92 13.18
N TRP A 398 16.87 -0.37 13.04
CA TRP A 398 16.89 -1.06 11.75
C TRP A 398 15.56 -0.95 10.99
N ALA A 399 14.41 -1.08 11.65
CA ALA A 399 13.09 -0.93 11.03
C ALA A 399 12.83 0.47 10.40
N THR A 400 13.65 1.48 10.75
CA THR A 400 13.64 2.83 10.16
C THR A 400 14.79 3.09 9.19
N ASP A 401 15.77 2.19 9.13
CA ASP A 401 16.99 2.32 8.33
C ASP A 401 16.75 1.93 6.85
N PRO A 402 17.48 2.52 5.87
CA PRO A 402 17.37 2.15 4.46
C PRO A 402 17.60 0.66 4.17
N HIS A 403 18.43 -0.05 4.95
CA HIS A 403 18.67 -1.49 4.78
C HIS A 403 17.40 -2.32 4.96
N TYR A 404 16.50 -1.96 5.88
CA TYR A 404 15.21 -2.65 6.05
C TYR A 404 14.31 -2.53 4.80
N ARG A 405 14.48 -1.46 4.02
CA ARG A 405 13.69 -1.17 2.80
C ARG A 405 14.46 -1.40 1.50
N SER A 406 15.65 -2.00 1.56
CA SER A 406 16.50 -2.25 0.38
C SER A 406 15.82 -3.10 -0.70
N ILE A 407 14.84 -3.91 -0.28
CA ILE A 407 14.05 -4.82 -1.12
C ILE A 407 12.87 -4.11 -1.83
N ASP A 408 12.45 -2.94 -1.35
CA ASP A 408 11.25 -2.24 -1.80
C ASP A 408 11.32 -1.85 -3.29
N PRO A 409 12.45 -1.33 -3.83
CA PRO A 409 12.57 -1.01 -5.25
C PRO A 409 12.37 -2.21 -6.19
N PHE A 410 12.63 -3.43 -5.71
CA PHE A 410 12.41 -4.66 -6.48
C PHE A 410 10.92 -5.00 -6.52
N TYR A 411 10.22 -5.04 -5.37
CA TYR A 411 8.77 -5.26 -5.37
C TYR A 411 7.99 -4.17 -6.12
N ASN A 412 8.41 -2.91 -6.03
CA ASN A 412 7.84 -1.78 -6.78
C ASN A 412 8.17 -1.82 -8.29
N ARG A 413 9.12 -2.69 -8.69
CA ARG A 413 9.67 -2.79 -10.04
C ARG A 413 10.14 -1.42 -10.55
N GLU A 414 10.98 -0.76 -9.76
CA GLU A 414 11.54 0.54 -10.12
C GLU A 414 12.34 0.45 -11.42
N THR A 415 12.22 1.49 -12.25
CA THR A 415 12.62 1.43 -13.67
C THR A 415 14.10 1.10 -13.84
N LYS A 416 14.97 1.62 -12.95
CA LYS A 416 16.41 1.30 -12.96
C LYS A 416 16.70 -0.16 -12.56
N ASN A 417 16.00 -0.68 -11.55
CA ASN A 417 16.15 -2.08 -11.09
C ASN A 417 15.69 -3.07 -12.16
N VAL A 418 14.56 -2.77 -12.82
CA VAL A 418 14.03 -3.55 -13.96
C VAL A 418 15.02 -3.55 -15.12
N GLN A 419 15.53 -2.38 -15.50
CA GLN A 419 16.53 -2.25 -16.57
C GLN A 419 17.81 -3.05 -16.28
N ILE A 420 18.37 -2.89 -15.07
CA ILE A 420 19.55 -3.64 -14.63
C ILE A 420 19.29 -5.15 -14.68
N ALA A 421 18.17 -5.63 -14.14
CA ALA A 421 17.83 -7.05 -14.16
C ALA A 421 17.72 -7.60 -15.60
N GLN A 422 17.02 -6.88 -16.49
CA GLN A 422 16.89 -7.27 -17.90
C GLN A 422 18.25 -7.33 -18.61
N LEU A 423 19.08 -6.29 -18.48
CA LEU A 423 20.42 -6.24 -19.08
C LEU A 423 21.36 -7.31 -18.50
N TYR A 424 21.22 -7.66 -17.21
CA TYR A 424 21.99 -8.75 -16.59
C TYR A 424 21.52 -10.15 -17.04
N GLY A 425 20.33 -10.26 -17.66
CA GLY A 425 19.71 -11.53 -18.04
C GLY A 425 18.96 -12.21 -16.90
N ILE A 426 18.32 -11.44 -16.02
CA ILE A 426 17.42 -11.90 -14.95
C ILE A 426 15.98 -11.52 -15.33
N LYS A 427 15.05 -12.48 -15.25
CA LYS A 427 13.63 -12.20 -15.51
C LYS A 427 13.06 -11.26 -14.44
N ILE A 428 12.20 -10.32 -14.84
CA ILE A 428 11.58 -9.34 -13.92
C ILE A 428 10.78 -10.04 -12.79
N SER A 429 10.22 -11.21 -13.06
CA SER A 429 9.51 -12.05 -12.09
C SER A 429 10.43 -12.85 -11.15
N GLU A 430 11.75 -12.77 -11.33
CA GLU A 430 12.73 -13.57 -10.58
C GLU A 430 13.70 -12.72 -9.78
N MET A 431 13.85 -11.42 -10.07
CA MET A 431 14.81 -10.55 -9.38
C MET A 431 14.63 -10.46 -7.85
N THR A 432 13.45 -10.81 -7.32
CA THR A 432 13.15 -10.91 -5.88
C THR A 432 13.55 -12.26 -5.27
N LYS A 433 13.86 -13.29 -6.07
CA LYS A 433 14.23 -14.62 -5.57
C LYS A 433 15.61 -14.63 -4.94
N GLY A 434 15.78 -15.32 -3.82
CA GLY A 434 17.03 -15.36 -3.06
C GLY A 434 18.21 -16.01 -3.80
N ASN A 435 17.95 -16.69 -4.90
CA ASN A 435 18.95 -17.31 -5.78
C ASN A 435 19.36 -16.42 -6.96
N GLN A 436 18.93 -15.15 -6.95
CA GLN A 436 19.44 -14.11 -7.84
C GLN A 436 20.41 -13.19 -7.10
N LEU A 437 21.51 -12.90 -7.78
CA LEU A 437 22.48 -11.82 -7.56
C LEU A 437 21.97 -10.64 -6.72
N CYS A 438 20.84 -10.05 -7.12
CA CYS A 438 20.30 -8.83 -6.53
C CYS A 438 20.06 -8.98 -5.02
N MET A 439 19.62 -10.16 -4.58
CA MET A 439 19.21 -10.41 -3.20
C MET A 439 20.38 -10.58 -2.24
N ASP A 440 21.61 -10.78 -2.74
CA ASP A 440 22.82 -10.81 -1.90
C ASP A 440 23.06 -9.47 -1.19
N CYS A 441 22.66 -8.36 -1.81
CA CYS A 441 22.89 -6.99 -1.31
C CYS A 441 21.60 -6.18 -1.09
N HIS A 442 20.45 -6.65 -1.55
CA HIS A 442 19.17 -5.96 -1.36
C HIS A 442 18.16 -6.71 -0.49
N GLY A 443 18.51 -7.86 0.07
CA GLY A 443 17.63 -8.60 0.97
C GLY A 443 18.36 -9.51 1.96
N THR A 444 17.57 -10.26 2.72
CA THR A 444 18.06 -11.36 3.58
C THR A 444 17.61 -12.70 3.01
N ILE A 445 18.54 -13.43 2.42
CA ILE A 445 18.29 -14.76 1.86
C ILE A 445 18.30 -15.79 3.00
N VAL A 446 17.11 -16.17 3.47
CA VAL A 446 16.93 -17.26 4.44
C VAL A 446 17.38 -18.58 3.81
N SER A 447 18.19 -19.36 4.52
CA SER A 447 18.71 -20.64 4.01
C SER A 447 17.61 -21.68 3.86
N GLY A 448 17.62 -22.41 2.74
CA GLY A 448 16.52 -23.30 2.34
C GLY A 448 15.36 -22.57 1.63
N GLN A 449 15.44 -21.25 1.48
CA GLN A 449 14.46 -20.42 0.77
C GLN A 449 15.06 -19.70 -0.44
N GLU A 450 16.24 -20.11 -0.91
CA GLU A 450 16.93 -19.48 -2.05
C GLU A 450 16.06 -19.44 -3.32
N SER A 451 15.24 -20.46 -3.59
CA SER A 451 14.31 -20.45 -4.74
C SER A 451 13.10 -19.51 -4.58
N GLN A 452 12.85 -19.02 -3.37
CA GLN A 452 11.70 -18.21 -3.00
C GLN A 452 12.01 -16.72 -3.07
N GLU A 453 10.96 -15.90 -3.18
CA GLU A 453 11.07 -14.46 -3.06
C GLU A 453 11.52 -14.05 -1.65
N VAL A 454 12.56 -13.22 -1.59
CA VAL A 454 13.09 -12.63 -0.36
C VAL A 454 12.14 -11.52 0.10
N LEU A 455 11.59 -11.67 1.30
CA LEU A 455 10.56 -10.79 1.82
C LEU A 455 11.14 -9.60 2.61
N ASP A 456 12.35 -9.75 3.15
CA ASP A 456 12.97 -8.80 4.07
C ASP A 456 14.19 -8.14 3.42
N GLY A 457 14.41 -6.87 3.73
CA GLY A 457 15.62 -6.15 3.33
C GLY A 457 16.89 -6.72 3.95
N VAL A 458 18.01 -6.05 3.73
CA VAL A 458 19.29 -6.36 4.39
C VAL A 458 19.08 -6.29 5.91
N SER A 459 19.31 -7.41 6.63
CA SER A 459 18.98 -7.55 8.05
C SER A 459 20.22 -7.80 8.91
N CYS A 460 20.01 -8.10 10.20
CA CYS A 460 21.07 -8.39 11.17
C CYS A 460 22.07 -9.43 10.64
N GLU A 461 21.61 -10.54 10.05
CA GLU A 461 22.47 -11.62 9.55
C GLU A 461 23.23 -11.25 8.27
N SER A 462 22.80 -10.22 7.55
CA SER A 462 23.55 -9.70 6.40
C SER A 462 24.86 -9.04 6.83
N CYS A 463 24.92 -8.50 8.06
CA CYS A 463 26.09 -7.83 8.63
C CYS A 463 26.82 -8.67 9.68
N HIS A 464 26.09 -9.37 10.56
CA HIS A 464 26.64 -10.24 11.61
C HIS A 464 26.86 -11.69 11.15
N GLY A 465 26.55 -12.03 9.89
CA GLY A 465 26.64 -13.39 9.39
C GLY A 465 25.46 -14.28 9.80
N PRO A 466 25.39 -15.51 9.28
CA PRO A 466 24.24 -16.39 9.48
C PRO A 466 24.22 -17.02 10.88
N ALA A 467 23.07 -16.98 11.54
CA ALA A 467 22.97 -17.18 12.97
C ALA A 467 22.69 -18.62 13.45
N SER A 468 22.66 -19.62 12.56
CA SER A 468 22.24 -20.99 12.96
C SER A 468 23.03 -21.57 14.13
N GLU A 469 24.36 -21.46 14.11
CA GLU A 469 25.21 -22.05 15.15
C GLU A 469 25.52 -21.06 16.27
N TYR A 470 25.65 -19.76 15.98
CA TYR A 470 25.98 -18.78 17.02
C TYR A 470 24.78 -18.27 17.83
N ARG A 471 23.54 -18.35 17.35
CA ARG A 471 22.41 -17.65 18.00
C ARG A 471 22.20 -18.06 19.46
N LYS A 472 22.22 -19.35 19.76
CA LYS A 472 22.06 -19.85 21.14
C LYS A 472 23.32 -19.56 21.99
N PRO A 473 24.55 -19.93 21.57
CA PRO A 473 25.76 -19.59 22.31
C PRO A 473 25.99 -18.08 22.54
N HIS A 474 25.56 -17.22 21.61
CA HIS A 474 25.56 -15.75 21.78
C HIS A 474 24.58 -15.28 22.86
N ILE A 475 23.41 -15.91 22.98
CA ILE A 475 22.42 -15.59 24.03
C ILE A 475 22.93 -16.03 25.42
N GLU A 476 23.66 -17.14 25.48
CA GLU A 476 24.11 -17.77 26.74
C GLU A 476 25.47 -17.24 27.23
N GLY A 477 26.44 -17.07 26.34
CA GLY A 477 27.82 -16.66 26.66
C GLY A 477 28.26 -15.31 26.06
N GLY A 478 27.37 -14.60 25.36
CA GLY A 478 27.63 -13.26 24.84
C GLY A 478 28.38 -13.17 23.50
N TYR A 479 28.64 -11.93 23.08
CA TYR A 479 29.00 -11.56 21.70
C TYR A 479 30.15 -12.35 21.08
N ARG A 480 31.26 -12.55 21.81
CA ARG A 480 32.49 -13.13 21.24
C ARG A 480 32.43 -14.65 21.08
N VAL A 481 31.48 -15.33 21.71
CA VAL A 481 31.27 -16.79 21.58
C VAL A 481 30.89 -17.18 20.16
N GLY A 482 30.19 -16.30 19.43
CA GLY A 482 29.73 -16.58 18.08
C GLY A 482 30.83 -16.62 17.00
N LYS A 483 32.06 -16.15 17.29
CA LYS A 483 33.11 -15.91 16.27
C LYS A 483 33.37 -17.11 15.36
N ASN A 484 33.51 -18.29 15.95
CA ASN A 484 33.82 -19.53 15.22
C ASN A 484 32.55 -20.27 14.76
N LEU A 485 31.37 -19.69 14.99
CA LEU A 485 30.04 -20.26 14.77
C LEU A 485 29.24 -19.44 13.73
N GLY A 486 29.94 -18.69 12.87
CA GLY A 486 29.37 -17.89 11.79
C GLY A 486 29.17 -16.41 12.11
N MET A 487 29.47 -15.97 13.33
CA MET A 487 29.27 -14.57 13.72
C MET A 487 30.41 -13.68 13.23
N ILE A 488 30.06 -12.65 12.48
CA ILE A 488 30.96 -11.60 12.03
C ILE A 488 31.09 -10.55 13.14
N LEU A 489 32.29 -10.46 13.71
CA LEU A 489 32.62 -9.53 14.79
C LEU A 489 32.88 -8.12 14.25
N LEU A 490 31.82 -7.31 14.17
CA LEU A 490 31.85 -5.91 13.74
C LEU A 490 32.55 -4.96 14.74
N GLU A 491 33.02 -5.47 15.89
CA GLU A 491 33.94 -4.78 16.80
C GLU A 491 35.37 -4.63 16.24
N ASN A 492 35.67 -5.25 15.09
CA ASN A 492 36.90 -5.04 14.33
C ASN A 492 36.64 -4.16 13.10
N VAL A 493 37.27 -2.99 13.03
CA VAL A 493 37.05 -1.99 11.98
C VAL A 493 37.34 -2.50 10.56
N ASN A 494 38.33 -3.40 10.39
CA ASN A 494 38.64 -3.98 9.08
C ASN A 494 37.59 -5.02 8.65
N ILE A 495 37.06 -5.80 9.60
CA ILE A 495 35.96 -6.74 9.34
C ILE A 495 34.70 -5.97 8.97
N GLN A 496 34.38 -4.89 9.70
CA GLN A 496 33.24 -4.04 9.42
C GLN A 496 33.34 -3.37 8.03
N ALA A 497 34.52 -2.86 7.68
CA ALA A 497 34.77 -2.30 6.35
C ALA A 497 34.63 -3.34 5.22
N GLU A 498 35.11 -4.57 5.41
CA GLU A 498 34.93 -5.67 4.43
C GLU A 498 33.45 -6.01 4.23
N VAL A 499 32.67 -6.13 5.30
CA VAL A 499 31.21 -6.38 5.23
C VAL A 499 30.50 -5.31 4.41
N CYS A 500 30.76 -4.02 4.69
CA CYS A 500 30.12 -2.93 3.95
C CYS A 500 30.56 -2.89 2.48
N ALA A 501 31.85 -3.10 2.20
CA ALA A 501 32.40 -3.10 0.84
C ALA A 501 31.85 -4.22 -0.05
N GLN A 502 31.33 -5.32 0.51
CA GLN A 502 30.68 -6.38 -0.29
C GLN A 502 29.50 -5.88 -1.12
N CYS A 503 28.82 -4.80 -0.69
CA CYS A 503 27.66 -4.24 -1.38
C CYS A 503 27.82 -2.75 -1.74
N HIS A 504 28.63 -2.00 -1.00
CA HIS A 504 28.92 -0.59 -1.26
C HIS A 504 30.22 -0.35 -2.05
N TYR A 505 30.94 -1.40 -2.45
CA TYR A 505 32.07 -1.32 -3.38
C TYR A 505 32.01 -2.49 -4.39
N ILE A 506 31.21 -2.29 -5.43
CA ILE A 506 30.94 -3.28 -6.48
C ILE A 506 32.05 -3.23 -7.54
N THR A 507 32.74 -4.36 -7.71
CA THR A 507 33.79 -4.57 -8.71
C THR A 507 33.40 -5.62 -9.77
N ASP A 508 32.16 -6.14 -9.78
CA ASP A 508 31.69 -7.10 -10.77
C ASP A 508 31.46 -6.43 -12.15
N PRO A 509 32.29 -6.70 -13.18
CA PRO A 509 32.24 -5.96 -14.43
C PRO A 509 30.93 -6.21 -15.20
N ARG A 510 30.34 -7.39 -15.06
CA ARG A 510 29.03 -7.71 -15.66
C ARG A 510 27.96 -6.80 -15.08
N LEU A 511 27.85 -6.72 -13.76
CA LEU A 511 26.83 -5.91 -13.09
C LEU A 511 27.02 -4.42 -13.39
N ILE A 512 28.25 -3.92 -13.36
CA ILE A 512 28.54 -2.51 -13.68
C ILE A 512 28.15 -2.20 -15.14
N SER A 513 28.41 -3.10 -16.09
CA SER A 513 28.04 -2.89 -17.51
C SER A 513 26.54 -2.71 -17.75
N THR A 514 25.68 -3.15 -16.82
CA THR A 514 24.22 -2.93 -16.88
C THR A 514 23.77 -1.56 -16.38
N GLY A 515 24.68 -0.69 -15.94
CA GLY A 515 24.36 0.61 -15.32
C GLY A 515 24.06 0.53 -13.82
N HIS A 516 24.46 -0.55 -13.16
CA HIS A 516 24.42 -0.66 -11.70
C HIS A 516 25.42 0.31 -11.06
N PRO A 517 25.07 1.04 -9.97
CA PRO A 517 26.01 1.86 -9.24
C PRO A 517 27.21 1.07 -8.74
N THR A 518 28.41 1.64 -8.81
CA THR A 518 29.64 1.02 -8.32
C THR A 518 29.84 1.21 -6.81
N GLY A 519 29.29 2.32 -6.26
CA GLY A 519 29.59 2.76 -4.90
C GLY A 519 30.96 3.43 -4.75
N ALA A 520 31.55 3.90 -5.85
CA ALA A 520 32.82 4.66 -5.82
C ALA A 520 32.76 5.90 -4.90
N ASP A 521 31.58 6.51 -4.81
CA ASP A 521 31.21 7.69 -4.04
C ASP A 521 30.67 7.37 -2.63
N PHE A 522 30.70 6.10 -2.20
CA PHE A 522 30.17 5.72 -0.89
C PHE A 522 31.08 6.19 0.25
N ASP A 523 30.59 7.19 1.00
CA ASP A 523 31.17 7.61 2.27
C ASP A 523 30.85 6.58 3.38
N PHE A 524 31.80 5.68 3.61
CA PHE A 524 31.73 4.71 4.71
C PHE A 524 31.69 5.36 6.09
N VAL A 525 32.32 6.51 6.30
CA VAL A 525 32.35 7.19 7.61
C VAL A 525 30.97 7.75 7.93
N ALA A 526 30.38 8.53 7.02
CA ALA A 526 29.03 9.06 7.20
C ALA A 526 27.94 7.98 7.14
N GLY A 527 28.19 6.87 6.43
CA GLY A 527 27.35 5.67 6.48
C GLY A 527 27.36 5.02 7.86
N ASN A 528 28.55 4.77 8.41
CA ASN A 528 28.74 4.14 9.72
C ASN A 528 28.14 4.97 10.87
N GLN A 529 28.33 6.29 10.85
CA GLN A 529 27.78 7.21 11.85
C GLN A 529 26.24 7.20 11.94
N LYS A 530 25.54 6.75 10.89
CA LYS A 530 24.06 6.61 10.90
C LYS A 530 23.59 5.31 11.55
N ILE A 531 24.48 4.35 11.78
CA ILE A 531 24.18 3.04 12.36
C ILE A 531 24.06 3.15 13.89
N LYS A 532 22.81 3.25 14.38
CA LYS A 532 22.52 3.29 15.83
C LYS A 532 22.49 1.89 16.45
N HIS A 533 23.60 1.17 16.29
CA HIS A 533 23.78 -0.19 16.81
C HIS A 533 24.49 -0.20 18.18
N TRP A 534 25.50 0.67 18.32
CA TRP A 534 26.33 0.82 19.52
C TRP A 534 25.84 1.99 20.39
N GLN A 535 26.05 1.92 21.71
CA GLN A 535 25.66 3.01 22.64
C GLN A 535 26.44 4.31 22.39
N LYS A 536 27.68 4.19 21.90
CA LYS A 536 28.55 5.27 21.41
C LYS A 536 29.30 4.75 20.18
N PRO A 537 29.76 5.62 19.25
CA PRO A 537 30.66 5.21 18.17
C PRO A 537 31.90 4.52 18.76
N ILE A 538 32.22 3.31 18.27
CA ILE A 538 33.34 2.50 18.78
C ILE A 538 34.65 2.73 18.00
N PHE A 539 34.62 3.50 16.92
CA PHE A 539 35.78 3.87 16.09
C PHE A 539 35.79 5.36 15.80
N LYS A 540 36.97 5.95 15.68
CA LYS A 540 37.15 7.33 15.19
C LYS A 540 36.94 7.38 13.66
N PRO A 541 36.53 8.53 13.10
CA PRO A 541 36.38 8.73 11.66
C PRO A 541 37.58 8.27 10.82
N GLU A 542 38.80 8.55 11.30
CA GLU A 542 40.03 8.21 10.60
C GLU A 542 40.35 6.69 10.62
N GLU A 543 39.93 5.96 11.66
CA GLU A 543 40.06 4.50 11.71
C GLU A 543 39.15 3.83 10.69
N LEU A 544 37.90 4.30 10.61
CA LEU A 544 36.90 3.86 9.62
C LEU A 544 37.40 4.12 8.19
N LYS A 545 37.86 5.34 7.90
CA LYS A 545 38.41 5.74 6.61
C LYS A 545 39.57 4.85 6.20
N ASN A 546 40.59 4.70 7.04
CA ASN A 546 41.76 3.89 6.74
C ASN A 546 41.45 2.40 6.60
N ALA A 547 40.47 1.87 7.34
CA ALA A 547 39.97 0.52 7.12
C ALA A 547 39.32 0.36 5.74
N TYR A 548 38.48 1.32 5.33
CA TYR A 548 37.81 1.26 4.02
C TYR A 548 38.78 1.42 2.86
N GLU A 549 39.79 2.29 2.96
CA GLU A 549 40.86 2.37 1.96
C GLU A 549 41.61 1.05 1.81
N ARG A 550 42.04 0.41 2.91
CA ARG A 550 42.67 -0.92 2.88
C ARG A 550 41.79 -1.96 2.17
N ILE A 551 40.49 -1.96 2.43
CA ILE A 551 39.55 -2.88 1.80
C ILE A 551 39.35 -2.56 0.30
N LYS A 552 39.30 -1.29 -0.11
CA LYS A 552 39.29 -0.91 -1.54
C LYS A 552 40.55 -1.38 -2.25
N HIS A 553 41.74 -1.13 -1.69
CA HIS A 553 43.01 -1.63 -2.24
C HIS A 553 43.00 -3.16 -2.37
N LYS A 554 42.56 -3.88 -1.34
CA LYS A 554 42.44 -5.36 -1.34
C LYS A 554 41.44 -5.89 -2.38
N ARG A 555 40.33 -5.19 -2.62
CA ARG A 555 39.29 -5.57 -3.59
C ARG A 555 39.63 -5.19 -5.03
N GLY A 556 40.69 -4.41 -5.24
CA GLY A 556 41.11 -3.90 -6.54
C GLY A 556 40.26 -2.71 -7.02
N PRO A 557 40.72 -1.99 -8.06
CA PRO A 557 39.99 -0.87 -8.62
C PRO A 557 38.67 -1.31 -9.26
N ILE A 558 37.68 -0.42 -9.27
CA ILE A 558 36.45 -0.60 -10.04
C ILE A 558 36.82 -0.70 -11.53
N PRO A 559 36.43 -1.79 -12.24
CA PRO A 559 36.80 -1.97 -13.64
C PRO A 559 36.10 -0.95 -14.54
N GLN A 560 36.84 -0.38 -15.48
CA GLN A 560 36.27 0.42 -16.55
C GLN A 560 35.57 -0.52 -17.54
N VAL A 561 34.27 -0.36 -17.71
CA VAL A 561 33.45 -1.21 -18.59
C VAL A 561 32.58 -0.35 -19.50
N THR A 562 32.44 -0.77 -20.75
CA THR A 562 31.44 -0.18 -21.66
C THR A 562 30.05 -0.55 -21.16
N LEU A 563 29.18 0.45 -20.97
CA LEU A 563 27.77 0.19 -20.65
C LEU A 563 27.08 -0.46 -21.84
N VAL A 564 26.21 -1.45 -21.58
CA VAL A 564 25.40 -2.09 -22.62
C VAL A 564 24.47 -1.04 -23.23
N ASP A 565 24.53 -0.91 -24.56
CA ASP A 565 23.78 0.13 -25.28
C ASP A 565 22.25 -0.05 -25.11
N LYS A 566 21.59 1.06 -24.77
CA LYS A 566 20.14 1.17 -24.57
C LYS A 566 19.35 0.97 -25.88
N SER A 567 20.00 1.11 -27.04
CA SER A 567 19.36 1.01 -28.36
C SER A 567 18.92 -0.41 -28.74
N ARG A 568 19.52 -1.46 -28.16
CA ARG A 568 19.20 -2.86 -28.46
C ARG A 568 17.90 -3.27 -27.74
N SER A 569 16.79 -3.00 -28.40
CA SER A 569 15.45 -3.39 -27.95
C SER A 569 15.34 -4.90 -27.69
N PHE A 570 15.00 -5.26 -26.45
CA PHE A 570 14.34 -6.53 -26.21
C PHE A 570 12.91 -6.41 -26.75
N GLY A 571 12.59 -7.23 -27.76
CA GLY A 571 11.30 -7.18 -28.45
C GLY A 571 10.10 -7.37 -27.53
N SER A 572 8.94 -6.89 -27.99
CA SER A 572 7.63 -7.03 -27.34
C SER A 572 7.32 -8.48 -26.95
N PRO A 573 6.44 -8.72 -25.96
CA PRO A 573 6.17 -10.07 -25.46
C PRO A 573 5.64 -10.99 -26.57
N ILE A 574 6.36 -12.08 -26.83
CA ILE A 574 5.86 -13.15 -27.70
C ILE A 574 4.79 -13.92 -26.92
N VAL A 575 3.56 -13.86 -27.41
CA VAL A 575 2.45 -14.73 -26.97
C VAL A 575 2.74 -16.15 -27.49
N SER A 576 2.91 -17.11 -26.60
CA SER A 576 3.06 -18.52 -26.98
C SER A 576 1.68 -19.16 -27.21
N ASN A 577 1.26 -19.26 -28.46
CA ASN A 577 0.16 -20.14 -28.83
C ASN A 577 0.70 -21.58 -28.90
N ASN A 578 0.09 -22.50 -28.15
CA ASN A 578 0.15 -23.93 -28.42
C ASN A 578 -1.21 -24.56 -28.05
N SER A 579 -1.91 -25.01 -29.07
CA SER A 579 -2.91 -26.09 -29.02
C SER A 579 -2.80 -26.85 -30.35
N PRO A 580 -3.09 -28.16 -30.37
CA PRO A 580 -2.44 -29.08 -31.29
C PRO A 580 -2.95 -29.06 -32.74
N THR A 581 -2.14 -29.69 -33.59
CA THR A 581 -2.12 -29.67 -35.05
C THR A 581 -3.32 -30.36 -35.73
N ILE A 582 -3.74 -29.80 -36.87
CA ILE A 582 -4.33 -30.54 -37.99
C ILE A 582 -3.54 -30.15 -39.25
N GLN A 583 -3.20 -31.12 -40.12
CA GLN A 583 -2.35 -30.92 -41.32
C GLN A 583 -3.18 -30.51 -42.57
N PRO A 584 -2.66 -30.52 -43.83
CA PRO A 584 -2.49 -29.25 -44.56
C PRO A 584 -3.24 -29.19 -45.90
N ILE A 585 -3.61 -27.99 -46.35
CA ILE A 585 -4.05 -27.75 -47.74
C ILE A 585 -3.27 -26.56 -48.32
N SER A 586 -2.98 -26.65 -49.62
CA SER A 586 -1.86 -26.00 -50.31
C SER A 586 -1.94 -24.48 -50.50
N ASN A 587 -0.74 -23.88 -50.54
CA ASN A 587 -0.36 -22.61 -51.19
C ASN A 587 -1.48 -21.88 -51.97
N LYS A 588 -1.95 -20.76 -51.42
CA LYS A 588 -2.37 -19.61 -52.21
C LYS A 588 -1.71 -18.33 -51.69
N VAL A 589 -1.16 -17.56 -52.63
CA VAL A 589 -0.50 -16.28 -52.39
C VAL A 589 -1.50 -15.31 -51.77
N LEU A 590 -1.14 -14.74 -50.61
CA LEU A 590 -1.96 -13.75 -49.91
C LEU A 590 -1.79 -12.37 -50.56
N ILE A 591 -2.80 -11.96 -51.32
CA ILE A 591 -2.92 -10.60 -51.85
C ILE A 591 -3.15 -9.63 -50.68
N VAL A 592 -2.38 -8.54 -50.66
CA VAL A 592 -2.54 -7.46 -49.67
C VAL A 592 -3.92 -6.80 -49.86
N PRO A 593 -4.76 -6.68 -48.82
CA PRO A 593 -6.05 -5.99 -48.94
C PRO A 593 -5.83 -4.49 -49.22
N GLN A 594 -6.31 -3.99 -50.36
CA GLN A 594 -6.34 -2.55 -50.61
C GLN A 594 -7.27 -1.84 -49.60
N LYS A 595 -6.92 -0.60 -49.24
CA LYS A 595 -7.80 0.32 -48.53
C LYS A 595 -9.10 0.51 -49.33
N ARG A 596 -10.24 0.02 -48.82
CA ARG A 596 -11.56 0.30 -49.39
C ARG A 596 -11.94 1.74 -49.06
N GLU A 597 -11.84 2.64 -50.03
CA GLU A 597 -12.17 4.06 -49.85
C GLU A 597 -13.70 4.28 -49.87
N LEU A 598 -14.27 4.64 -48.72
CA LEU A 598 -15.71 4.75 -48.52
C LEU A 598 -16.25 6.08 -49.04
N LYS A 599 -16.71 6.10 -50.29
CA LYS A 599 -17.42 7.24 -50.88
C LYS A 599 -18.78 7.43 -50.21
N LEU A 600 -18.94 8.57 -49.53
CA LEU A 600 -20.22 9.06 -49.01
C LEU A 600 -20.62 10.31 -49.82
N PRO A 601 -21.93 10.62 -49.97
CA PRO A 601 -22.36 11.90 -50.52
C PRO A 601 -21.81 13.07 -49.68
N PRO A 602 -21.75 14.32 -50.18
CA PRO A 602 -21.38 15.48 -49.36
C PRO A 602 -22.30 15.62 -48.14
N PHE A 603 -21.82 16.28 -47.09
CA PHE A 603 -22.68 16.62 -45.94
C PHE A 603 -23.52 17.86 -46.30
N PRO A 604 -24.82 17.92 -45.96
CA PRO A 604 -25.65 19.08 -46.29
C PRO A 604 -25.11 20.38 -45.68
N VAL A 605 -25.18 21.47 -46.45
CA VAL A 605 -24.78 22.80 -45.97
C VAL A 605 -25.77 23.25 -44.90
N LEU A 606 -25.26 23.64 -43.73
CA LEU A 606 -26.04 24.21 -42.65
C LEU A 606 -26.08 25.74 -42.83
N SER A 607 -27.26 26.34 -42.76
CA SER A 607 -27.41 27.80 -42.62
C SER A 607 -27.43 28.19 -41.15
N ASP A 608 -27.16 29.46 -40.86
CA ASP A 608 -27.23 30.03 -39.49
C ASP A 608 -28.63 29.97 -38.86
N SER A 609 -29.66 29.71 -39.69
CA SER A 609 -31.04 29.47 -39.27
C SER A 609 -31.37 28.01 -38.94
N THR A 610 -30.41 27.08 -39.06
CA THR A 610 -30.66 25.64 -38.82
C THR A 610 -30.78 25.34 -37.33
N SER A 611 -31.90 24.76 -36.89
CA SER A 611 -32.10 24.43 -35.48
C SER A 611 -31.21 23.27 -35.02
N ILE A 612 -30.90 23.22 -33.71
CA ILE A 612 -30.10 22.14 -33.10
C ILE A 612 -30.72 20.77 -33.39
N GLU A 613 -32.05 20.67 -33.40
CA GLU A 613 -32.78 19.43 -33.64
C GLU A 613 -32.65 18.96 -35.10
N GLN A 614 -32.66 19.88 -36.07
CA GLN A 614 -32.36 19.59 -37.47
C GLN A 614 -30.89 19.14 -37.65
N ILE A 615 -29.94 19.78 -36.98
CA ILE A 615 -28.52 19.37 -37.01
C ILE A 615 -28.34 17.93 -36.46
N LEU A 616 -29.01 17.59 -35.36
CA LEU A 616 -28.96 16.26 -34.77
C LEU A 616 -29.58 15.19 -35.69
N LEU A 617 -30.67 15.50 -36.39
CA LEU A 617 -31.27 14.62 -37.39
C LEU A 617 -30.33 14.36 -38.58
N LEU A 618 -29.64 15.39 -39.08
CA LEU A 618 -28.64 15.27 -40.15
C LEU A 618 -27.43 14.42 -39.74
N LEU A 619 -26.94 14.58 -38.51
CA LEU A 619 -25.87 13.76 -37.95
C LEU A 619 -26.29 12.30 -37.77
N LYS A 620 -27.52 12.04 -37.28
CA LYS A 620 -28.08 10.69 -37.16
C LYS A 620 -28.16 10.00 -38.53
N ALA A 621 -28.71 10.65 -39.54
CA ALA A 621 -28.78 10.13 -40.89
C ALA A 621 -27.39 9.82 -41.48
N ARG A 622 -26.39 10.67 -41.20
CA ARG A 622 -25.00 10.45 -41.63
C ARG A 622 -24.36 9.21 -41.01
N LEU A 623 -24.58 8.99 -39.72
CA LEU A 623 -24.06 7.83 -38.98
C LEU A 623 -24.72 6.53 -39.41
N GLU A 624 -26.03 6.54 -39.69
CA GLU A 624 -26.75 5.38 -40.23
C GLU A 624 -26.26 4.98 -41.63
N LEU A 625 -25.91 5.97 -42.48
CA LEU A 625 -25.39 5.71 -43.82
C LEU A 625 -23.96 5.15 -43.78
N LEU A 626 -23.12 5.64 -42.86
CA LEU A 626 -21.82 5.06 -42.53
C LEU A 626 -21.95 3.60 -42.04
N TYR A 627 -22.87 3.34 -41.11
CA TYR A 627 -23.08 1.99 -40.57
C TYR A 627 -23.55 1.02 -41.65
N LYS A 628 -24.46 1.42 -42.55
CA LYS A 628 -24.87 0.60 -43.70
C LYS A 628 -23.68 0.29 -44.62
N LYS A 629 -22.87 1.29 -44.99
CA LYS A 629 -21.71 1.10 -45.90
C LYS A 629 -20.52 0.35 -45.29
N LEU A 630 -20.44 0.24 -43.96
CA LEU A 630 -19.39 -0.51 -43.25
C LEU A 630 -19.79 -1.95 -42.89
N TYR A 631 -21.09 -2.25 -42.78
CA TYR A 631 -21.58 -3.51 -42.18
C TYR A 631 -22.73 -4.19 -42.95
N LYS A 632 -23.12 -3.70 -44.14
CA LYS A 632 -24.13 -4.33 -45.02
C LYS A 632 -23.72 -4.42 -46.51
N GLU A 633 -22.48 -4.05 -46.86
CA GLU A 633 -21.84 -4.13 -48.20
C GLU A 633 -20.34 -4.48 -48.07
#